data_AF-A0A7D9M442-F1
#
_entry.id   AF-A0A7D9M442-F1
#
_cell.length_a   1.000
_cell.length_b   1.000
_cell.length_c   1.000
_cell.angle_alpha   90.00
_cell.angle_beta   90.00
_cell.angle_gamma   90.00
#
_symmetry.space_group_name_H-M   'P 1'
#
loop_
_entity.id
_entity.type
_entity.pdbx_description
1 polymer ?
#
loop_
_entity_poly.entity_id
_entity_poly.type
_entity_poly.pdbx_seq_one_letter_code
_entity_poly.pdbx_strand_id
1 'polypeptide(L)'
;MALLHVAGLEALEVYNTFQWDTAGDDVKVDKIMEKFDRYWNPRKNLTFDGQSFCTRNQQEGETIDTYITELRNKASRCEFADLKDGSDPL
;
A
#
# COMPACT_ATOMS: atom_id res chain seq x y z
N MET A 1 26.25 5.62 5.06
CA MET A 1 25.52 5.18 3.84
C MET A 1 25.15 6.41 3.01
N ALA A 2 25.53 6.47 1.73
CA ALA A 2 25.26 7.63 0.87
C ALA A 2 23.76 7.92 0.69
N LEU A 3 22.93 6.87 0.71
CA LEU A 3 21.46 6.96 0.62
C LEU A 3 20.87 7.88 1.69
N LEU A 4 21.12 7.60 2.98
CA LEU A 4 20.56 8.37 4.09
C LEU A 4 21.08 9.82 4.12
N HIS A 5 22.31 10.03 3.65
CA HIS A 5 22.87 11.38 3.54
C HIS A 5 22.16 12.22 2.47
N VAL A 6 21.80 11.61 1.34
CA VAL A 6 21.03 12.29 0.28
C VAL A 6 19.55 12.42 0.64
N ALA A 7 18.98 11.44 1.36
CA ALA A 7 17.58 11.43 1.77
C ALA A 7 17.23 12.49 2.83
N GLY A 8 18.23 12.98 3.57
CA GLY A 8 18.09 14.08 4.53
C GLY A 8 17.78 13.64 5.96
N LEU A 9 17.66 14.63 6.85
CA LEU A 9 17.55 14.42 8.30
C LEU A 9 16.29 13.68 8.71
N GLU A 10 15.15 13.98 8.09
CA GLU A 10 13.88 13.31 8.39
C GLU A 10 13.96 11.80 8.10
N ALA A 11 14.55 11.41 6.96
CA ALA A 11 14.74 10.01 6.62
C ALA A 11 15.71 9.34 7.60
N LEU A 12 16.75 10.04 8.06
CA LEU A 12 17.70 9.52 9.04
C LEU A 12 17.04 9.29 10.41
N GLU A 13 16.20 10.21 10.86
CA GLU A 13 15.42 10.06 12.11
C GLU A 13 14.52 8.84 12.05
N VAL A 14 13.79 8.66 10.95
CA VAL A 14 12.94 7.49 10.71
C VAL A 14 13.76 6.20 10.67
N TYR A 15 14.87 6.19 9.94
CA TYR A 15 15.78 5.04 9.85
C TYR A 15 16.26 4.57 11.23
N ASN A 16 16.57 5.51 12.13
CA ASN A 16 17.00 5.19 13.50
C ASN A 16 15.91 4.53 14.36
N THR A 17 14.64 4.56 13.93
CA THR A 17 13.54 3.85 14.60
C THR A 17 13.37 2.41 14.13
N PHE A 18 14.06 2.00 13.06
CA PHE A 18 13.89 0.66 12.49
C PHE A 18 14.52 -0.42 13.35
N GLN A 19 13.76 -1.50 13.56
CA GLN A 19 14.25 -2.74 14.13
C GLN A 19 14.63 -3.70 12.99
N TRP A 20 15.78 -4.35 13.12
CA TRP A 20 16.34 -5.25 12.11
C TRP A 20 16.30 -6.69 12.58
N ASP A 21 15.76 -7.58 11.74
CA ASP A 21 15.56 -8.99 12.08
C ASP A 21 16.86 -9.81 11.93
N THR A 22 17.74 -9.39 11.02
CA THR A 22 19.02 -10.05 10.74
C THR A 22 20.16 -9.05 10.80
N ALA A 23 21.29 -9.45 11.40
CA ALA A 23 22.49 -8.63 11.43
C ALA A 23 23.00 -8.35 10.01
N GLY A 24 23.27 -7.09 9.70
CA GLY A 24 23.73 -6.64 8.39
C GLY A 24 22.61 -6.31 7.39
N ASP A 25 21.34 -6.41 7.77
CA ASP A 25 20.24 -5.88 6.95
C ASP A 25 20.18 -4.34 6.98
N ASP A 26 20.67 -3.73 8.05
CA ASP A 26 20.78 -2.29 8.26
C ASP A 26 21.71 -1.58 7.25
N VAL A 27 22.54 -2.35 6.53
CA VAL A 27 23.41 -1.83 5.46
C VAL A 27 22.96 -2.25 4.06
N LYS A 28 21.91 -3.07 3.92
CA LYS A 28 21.40 -3.51 2.62
C LYS A 28 20.36 -2.51 2.13
N VAL A 29 20.66 -1.84 1.00
CA VAL A 29 19.78 -0.82 0.42
C VAL A 29 18.35 -1.34 0.23
N ASP A 30 18.18 -2.56 -0.29
CA ASP A 30 16.84 -3.13 -0.52
C ASP A 30 16.04 -3.28 0.77
N LYS A 31 16.68 -3.66 1.88
CA LYS A 31 16.04 -3.81 3.20
C LYS A 31 15.72 -2.47 3.85
N ILE A 32 16.58 -1.47 3.63
CA ILE A 32 16.33 -0.10 4.03
C ILE A 32 15.10 0.46 3.31
N MET A 33 15.03 0.29 1.98
CA MET A 33 13.88 0.72 1.19
C MET A 33 12.60 -0.01 1.62
N GLU A 34 12.65 -1.31 1.90
CA GLU A 34 11.50 -2.08 2.39
C GLU A 34 10.95 -1.55 3.72
N LYS A 35 11.81 -1.21 4.69
CA LYS A 35 11.38 -0.63 5.98
C LYS A 35 10.78 0.76 5.81
N PHE A 36 11.35 1.56 4.91
CA PHE A 36 10.84 2.88 4.56
C PHE A 36 9.47 2.82 3.90
N ASP A 37 9.29 1.93 2.92
CA ASP A 37 7.99 1.71 2.28
C ASP A 37 6.94 1.30 3.32
N ARG A 38 7.28 0.40 4.25
CA ARG A 38 6.39 0.03 5.36
C ARG A 38 6.12 1.18 6.32
N TYR A 39 7.10 2.04 6.60
CA TYR A 39 6.93 3.18 7.51
C TYR A 39 5.98 4.22 6.95
N TRP A 40 6.12 4.57 5.66
CA TRP A 40 5.27 5.55 4.99
C TRP A 40 3.96 4.98 4.46
N ASN A 41 3.89 3.65 4.32
CA ASN A 41 2.69 2.93 3.95
C ASN A 41 2.34 1.90 5.04
N PRO A 42 2.06 2.35 6.29
CA PRO A 42 1.92 1.46 7.44
C PRO A 42 0.82 0.44 7.23
N ARG A 43 -0.21 0.80 6.46
CA ARG A 43 -1.30 -0.06 6.02
C ARG A 43 -1.92 0.61 4.80
N LYS A 44 -1.82 0.00 3.61
CA LYS A 44 -3.05 -0.12 2.82
C LYS A 44 -4.00 -0.86 3.76
N ASN A 45 -4.93 -0.14 4.39
CA ASN A 45 -5.89 -0.79 5.29
C ASN A 45 -6.82 -1.59 4.38
N LEU A 46 -6.40 -2.78 3.94
CA LEU A 46 -7.16 -3.65 3.05
C LEU A 46 -8.59 -3.85 3.57
N THR A 47 -8.75 -3.91 4.89
CA THR A 47 -10.06 -3.93 5.56
C THR A 47 -10.86 -2.65 5.32
N PHE A 48 -10.27 -1.47 5.47
CA PHE A 48 -10.95 -0.19 5.25
C PHE A 48 -11.22 0.06 3.77
N ASP A 49 -10.23 -0.14 2.91
CA ASP A 49 -10.35 0.03 1.47
C ASP A 49 -11.38 -0.96 0.91
N GLY A 50 -11.33 -2.23 1.34
CA GLY A 50 -12.30 -3.28 0.99
C GLY A 50 -13.71 -2.97 1.48
N GLN A 51 -13.87 -2.51 2.72
CA GLN A 51 -15.16 -2.04 3.22
C GLN A 51 -15.66 -0.83 2.42
N SER A 52 -14.79 0.13 2.10
CA SER A 52 -15.13 1.31 1.30
C SER A 52 -15.55 0.96 -0.13
N PHE A 53 -14.99 -0.10 -0.71
CA PHE A 53 -15.43 -0.66 -1.99
C PHE A 53 -16.80 -1.35 -1.86
N CYS A 54 -16.95 -2.29 -0.91
CA CYS A 54 -18.17 -3.08 -0.74
C CYS A 54 -19.39 -2.22 -0.33
N THR A 55 -19.17 -1.09 0.32
CA THR A 55 -20.24 -0.16 0.75
C THR A 55 -20.51 0.97 -0.25
N ARG A 56 -19.77 1.02 -1.36
CA ARG A 56 -19.97 2.06 -2.37
C ARG A 56 -21.21 1.77 -3.21
N ASN A 57 -22.20 2.65 -3.13
CA ASN A 57 -23.41 2.64 -3.96
C ASN A 57 -23.47 3.91 -4.82
N GLN A 58 -24.00 3.83 -6.04
CA GLN A 58 -24.16 4.98 -6.93
C GLN A 58 -24.98 6.09 -6.25
N GLN A 59 -24.49 7.33 -6.31
CA GLN A 59 -25.18 8.46 -5.70
C GLN A 59 -26.32 8.97 -6.61
N GLU A 60 -27.31 9.63 -6.02
CA GLU A 60 -28.39 10.25 -6.78
C GLU A 60 -27.81 11.34 -7.71
N GLY A 61 -28.13 11.28 -9.00
CA GLY A 61 -27.58 12.19 -10.02
C GLY A 61 -26.16 11.87 -10.49
N GLU A 62 -25.50 10.83 -9.94
CA GLU A 62 -24.20 10.37 -10.42
C GLU A 62 -24.34 9.61 -11.74
N THR A 63 -23.48 9.91 -12.72
CA THR A 63 -23.46 9.16 -13.99
C THR A 63 -22.86 7.77 -13.78
N ILE A 64 -23.27 6.81 -14.63
CA ILE A 64 -22.73 5.45 -14.60
C ILE A 64 -21.21 5.46 -14.84
N ASP A 65 -20.71 6.31 -15.73
CA ASP A 65 -19.28 6.38 -16.03
C ASP A 65 -18.46 6.87 -14.84
N THR A 66 -18.96 7.89 -14.12
CA THR A 66 -18.34 8.38 -12.88
C THR A 66 -18.33 7.29 -11.81
N TYR A 67 -19.46 6.60 -11.64
CA TYR A 67 -19.60 5.53 -10.66
C TYR A 67 -18.62 4.37 -10.93
N ILE A 68 -18.52 3.92 -12.18
CA ILE A 68 -17.60 2.86 -12.60
C ILE A 68 -16.14 3.29 -12.42
N THR A 69 -15.81 4.54 -12.73
CA THR A 69 -14.45 5.08 -12.56
C THR A 69 -14.04 5.06 -11.09
N GLU A 70 -14.92 5.52 -10.20
CA GLU A 70 -14.67 5.51 -8.77
C GLU A 70 -14.57 4.09 -8.19
N LEU A 71 -15.40 3.16 -8.66
CA LEU A 71 -15.29 1.75 -8.27
C LEU A 71 -13.94 1.14 -8.69
N ARG A 72 -13.46 1.44 -9.90
CA ARG A 72 -12.14 0.95 -10.37
C ARG A 72 -11.00 1.53 -9.53
N ASN A 73 -11.05 2.81 -9.21
CA ASN A 73 -10.07 3.48 -8.34
C ASN A 73 -10.06 2.90 -6.92
N LYS A 74 -11.22 2.54 -6.38
CA LYS A 74 -11.32 1.86 -5.08
C LYS A 74 -10.79 0.43 -5.15
N ALA A 75 -11.14 -0.32 -6.20
CA ALA A 75 -10.67 -1.70 -6.39
C ALA A 75 -9.15 -1.80 -6.51
N SER A 76 -8.48 -0.84 -7.17
CA SER A 76 -7.01 -0.83 -7.31
C SER A 76 -6.27 -0.66 -5.97
N ARG A 77 -6.94 -0.09 -4.97
CA ARG A 77 -6.37 0.10 -3.62
C ARG A 77 -6.55 -1.11 -2.71
N CYS A 78 -7.51 -1.97 -3.02
CA CYS A 78 -7.88 -3.12 -2.20
C CYS A 78 -7.01 -4.38 -2.45
N GLU A 79 -5.95 -4.29 -3.26
CA GLU A 79 -5.10 -5.43 -3.65
C GLU A 79 -5.91 -6.68 -4.10
N PHE A 80 -7.05 -6.48 -4.77
CA PHE A 80 -7.87 -7.57 -5.34
C PHE A 80 -7.19 -8.38 -6.45
N ALA A 81 -5.90 -8.13 -6.74
CA ALA A 81 -5.15 -8.80 -7.78
C ALA A 81 -5.09 -10.33 -7.58
N ASP A 82 -5.13 -10.79 -6.33
CA ASP A 82 -5.07 -12.22 -5.99
C ASP A 82 -6.42 -12.95 -6.03
N LEU A 83 -7.54 -12.24 -6.22
CA LEU A 83 -8.88 -12.86 -6.34
C LEU A 83 -9.25 -13.21 -7.78
N LYS A 84 -8.27 -13.22 -8.68
CA LYS A 84 -8.47 -13.54 -10.09
C LYS A 84 -8.25 -15.03 -10.35
N ASP A 85 -9.03 -15.89 -9.69
CA ASP A 85 -9.36 -17.18 -10.28
C ASP A 85 -10.74 -17.68 -9.84
N GLY A 86 -11.74 -17.42 -10.68
CA GLY A 86 -13.05 -18.05 -10.63
C GLY A 86 -13.12 -19.24 -11.58
N SER A 87 -12.02 -19.96 -11.80
CA SER A 87 -12.00 -21.25 -12.52
C SER A 87 -11.83 -22.44 -11.57
N ASP A 88 -12.52 -22.42 -10.43
CA ASP A 88 -12.82 -23.65 -9.69
C ASP A 88 -14.11 -24.24 -10.30
N PRO A 89 -14.04 -25.30 -11.12
CA PRO A 89 -15.24 -25.98 -11.56
C PRO A 89 -15.76 -26.80 -10.39
N LEU A 90 -17.06 -26.64 -10.11
CA LEU A 90 -17.83 -27.60 -9.31
C LEU A 90 -17.56 -29.05 -9.75
#